data_AF-A0A2E0L735-F1
#
_entry.id   AF-A0A2E0L735-F1
#
_cell.length_a   1.000
_cell.length_b   1.000
_cell.length_c   1.000
_cell.angle_alpha   90.00
_cell.angle_beta   90.00
_cell.angle_gamma   90.00
#
_symmetry.space_group_name_H-M   'P 1'
#
loop_
_entity.id
_entity.type
_entity.pdbx_description
1 polymer ?
#
loop_
_entity_poly.entity_id
_entity_poly.type
_entity_poly.pdbx_seq_one_letter_code
_entity_poly.pdbx_strand_id
1 'polypeptide(L)'
;MSRLNVSALLIFVGVMGLCGLVGNAQTLRQTPTPTATALSPTETPPVTATPAGDAQIGAALFTTFQPEAGIACATCHRVDSDERLIGPGLLTVGERAATRVEDLTAGEYIRQSIIDPSAYLVEGYQDMMTKNFRKVFTDDELDDLVAFLLSLAETNKPL
;
A
#
# COMPACT_ATOMS: atom_id res chain seq x y z
N MET A 1 -26.24 59.49 -12.08
CA MET A 1 -25.23 60.34 -11.40
C MET A 1 -24.04 59.42 -11.11
N SER A 2 -23.03 59.31 -12.00
CA SER A 2 -21.73 60.05 -12.00
C SER A 2 -21.04 59.94 -10.62
N ARG A 3 -19.80 59.44 -10.41
CA ARG A 3 -18.50 59.56 -11.11
C ARG A 3 -17.58 58.38 -10.67
N LEU A 4 -16.82 57.67 -11.50
CA LEU A 4 -15.46 57.89 -12.06
C LEU A 4 -14.37 58.53 -11.14
N ASN A 5 -13.26 57.78 -10.96
CA ASN A 5 -11.84 58.19 -10.84
C ASN A 5 -11.01 56.87 -10.82
N VAL A 6 -10.13 56.47 -11.75
CA VAL A 6 -9.02 57.07 -12.54
C VAL A 6 -7.79 57.48 -11.73
N SER A 7 -6.72 56.68 -11.82
CA SER A 7 -5.30 57.03 -12.14
C SER A 7 -4.40 55.82 -11.81
N ALA A 8 -3.77 55.11 -12.77
CA ALA A 8 -2.60 55.49 -13.61
C ALA A 8 -1.34 55.71 -12.74
N LEU A 9 -0.11 55.29 -13.04
CA LEU A 9 0.58 54.57 -14.13
C LEU A 9 2.07 54.50 -13.68
N LEU A 10 2.91 53.69 -14.36
CA LEU A 10 4.36 53.88 -14.68
C LEU A 10 5.15 52.59 -14.41
N ILE A 11 5.28 51.65 -15.36
CA ILE A 11 6.20 51.61 -16.52
C ILE A 11 7.69 51.70 -16.13
N PHE A 12 8.42 50.60 -16.33
CA PHE A 12 9.83 50.63 -16.73
C PHE A 12 10.09 49.62 -17.86
N VAL A 13 10.19 50.17 -19.07
CA VAL A 13 10.88 49.66 -20.27
C VAL A 13 12.37 49.62 -19.91
N GLY A 14 13.17 48.56 -20.11
CA GLY A 14 13.41 47.76 -21.30
C GLY A 14 14.84 48.06 -21.78
N VAL A 15 15.68 47.05 -22.06
CA VAL A 15 16.88 47.21 -22.92
C VAL A 15 17.13 45.90 -23.65
N MET A 16 17.25 46.05 -24.96
CA MET A 16 17.42 45.06 -26.01
C MET A 16 18.71 45.42 -26.76
N GLY A 17 19.54 44.45 -27.13
CA GLY A 17 20.64 44.61 -28.10
C GLY A 17 21.83 43.69 -27.83
N LEU A 18 22.62 43.25 -28.80
CA LEU A 18 22.57 43.26 -30.27
C LEU A 18 23.78 42.40 -30.76
N CYS A 19 23.52 41.49 -31.71
CA CYS A 19 24.32 41.05 -32.88
C CYS A 19 25.87 40.83 -32.86
N GLY A 20 26.26 39.62 -33.31
CA GLY A 20 27.35 39.34 -34.29
C GLY A 20 28.74 39.00 -33.73
N LEU A 21 29.65 38.25 -34.39
CA LEU A 21 29.65 37.38 -35.58
C LEU A 21 31.05 36.66 -35.61
N VAL A 22 31.11 35.41 -36.10
CA VAL A 22 32.24 34.64 -36.72
C VAL A 22 33.61 34.42 -36.03
N GLY A 23 34.08 33.17 -36.10
CA GLY A 23 35.50 32.79 -36.01
C GLY A 23 35.73 31.26 -35.91
N ASN A 24 36.27 30.65 -36.97
CA ASN A 24 36.43 29.21 -37.23
C ASN A 24 37.86 28.73 -36.89
N ALA A 25 38.02 27.46 -36.48
CA ALA A 25 39.10 26.51 -36.84
C ALA A 25 39.64 25.63 -35.68
N GLN A 26 39.43 24.31 -35.87
CA GLN A 26 40.44 23.24 -35.82
C GLN A 26 40.83 22.53 -34.49
N THR A 27 40.62 21.19 -34.55
CA THR A 27 41.48 20.13 -33.99
C THR A 27 41.27 19.89 -32.48
N LEU A 28 40.67 18.78 -32.03
CA LEU A 28 41.20 17.41 -32.11
C LEU A 28 40.07 16.38 -31.93
N ARG A 29 40.17 15.26 -32.66
CA ARG A 29 39.47 14.02 -32.35
C ARG A 29 39.93 13.52 -30.98
N GLN A 30 39.02 13.43 -30.02
CA GLN A 30 39.15 12.50 -28.90
C GLN A 30 37.80 11.85 -28.68
N THR A 31 37.76 10.54 -28.83
CA THR A 31 36.65 9.69 -28.39
C THR A 31 36.84 9.48 -26.89
N PRO A 32 36.04 10.08 -25.99
CA PRO A 32 35.97 9.57 -24.64
C PRO A 32 35.18 8.26 -24.69
N THR A 33 35.85 7.18 -24.33
CA THR A 33 35.29 5.88 -23.94
C THR A 33 34.01 6.09 -23.13
N PRO A 34 32.89 5.39 -23.40
CA PRO A 34 31.82 5.32 -22.42
C PRO A 34 32.38 4.58 -21.20
N THR A 35 32.75 5.34 -20.17
CA THR A 35 32.86 4.80 -18.82
C THR A 35 31.47 4.29 -18.48
N ALA A 36 31.30 2.97 -18.63
CA ALA A 36 30.23 2.23 -18.02
C ALA A 36 30.27 2.58 -16.53
N THR A 37 29.38 3.48 -16.12
CA THR A 37 28.98 3.58 -14.72
C THR A 37 28.39 2.22 -14.42
N ALA A 38 29.18 1.40 -13.73
CA ALA A 38 28.71 0.17 -13.14
C ALA A 38 27.52 0.56 -12.27
N LEU A 39 26.33 0.14 -12.70
CA LEU A 39 25.15 0.11 -11.88
C LEU A 39 25.54 -0.69 -10.63
N SER A 40 25.55 -0.03 -9.48
CA SER A 40 25.58 -0.74 -8.20
C SER A 40 24.49 -1.82 -8.24
N PRO A 41 24.77 -3.04 -7.79
CA PRO A 41 23.75 -4.05 -7.69
C PRO A 41 22.66 -3.50 -6.76
N THR A 42 21.42 -3.48 -7.24
CA THR A 42 20.24 -3.46 -6.39
C THR A 42 20.40 -4.58 -5.39
N GLU A 43 20.73 -4.23 -4.15
CA GLU A 43 20.62 -5.14 -3.03
C GLU A 43 19.14 -5.29 -2.76
N THR A 44 18.53 -6.30 -3.39
CA THR A 44 17.21 -6.81 -3.02
C THR A 44 17.30 -7.28 -1.58
N PRO A 45 16.59 -6.66 -0.61
CA PRO A 45 16.55 -7.19 0.73
C PRO A 45 15.95 -8.61 0.70
N PRO A 46 16.46 -9.54 1.53
CA PRO A 46 15.91 -10.89 1.59
C PRO A 46 14.43 -10.83 2.01
N VAL A 47 13.55 -11.33 1.13
CA VAL A 47 12.14 -11.59 1.44
C VAL A 47 12.11 -12.80 2.38
N THR A 48 12.34 -12.56 3.67
CA THR A 48 11.95 -13.48 4.74
C THR A 48 11.75 -12.64 6.01
N ALA A 49 10.76 -11.75 5.96
CA ALA A 49 10.22 -11.22 7.21
C ALA A 49 9.44 -12.36 7.87
N THR A 50 9.95 -12.87 8.98
CA THR A 50 9.13 -13.52 10.00
C THR A 50 7.86 -12.65 10.20
N PRO A 51 6.64 -13.21 10.23
CA PRO A 51 5.47 -12.42 10.52
C PRO A 51 5.71 -11.69 11.85
N ALA A 52 5.41 -10.40 11.90
CA ALA A 52 5.66 -9.57 13.08
C ALA A 52 4.85 -9.98 14.32
N GLY A 53 3.98 -10.99 14.23
CA GLY A 53 3.12 -11.49 15.31
C GLY A 53 3.09 -13.01 15.45
N ASP A 54 2.40 -13.45 16.49
CA ASP A 54 2.15 -14.83 16.89
C ASP A 54 0.83 -15.35 16.29
N ALA A 55 0.94 -16.32 15.38
CA ALA A 55 -0.22 -16.88 14.68
C ALA A 55 -1.18 -17.63 15.61
N GLN A 56 -0.71 -18.18 16.73
CA GLN A 56 -1.55 -18.87 17.71
C GLN A 56 -2.40 -17.86 18.50
N ILE A 57 -1.82 -16.71 18.86
CA ILE A 57 -2.57 -15.60 19.47
C ILE A 57 -3.59 -15.05 18.47
N GLY A 58 -3.18 -14.84 17.21
CA GLY A 58 -4.07 -14.38 16.14
C GLY A 58 -5.26 -15.32 15.91
N ALA A 59 -5.04 -16.65 15.98
CA ALA A 59 -6.11 -17.64 15.89
C ALA A 59 -7.13 -17.50 17.03
N ALA A 60 -6.65 -17.23 18.25
CA ALA A 60 -7.52 -17.00 19.41
C ALA A 60 -8.32 -15.69 19.24
N LEU A 61 -7.67 -14.60 18.83
CA LEU A 61 -8.33 -13.31 18.58
C LEU A 61 -9.42 -13.42 17.50
N PHE A 62 -9.15 -14.17 16.42
CA PHE A 62 -10.07 -14.37 15.30
C PHE A 62 -11.41 -14.99 15.73
N THR A 63 -11.38 -15.89 16.72
CA THR A 63 -12.57 -16.60 17.22
C THR A 63 -13.21 -15.92 18.43
N THR A 64 -12.51 -15.00 19.08
CA THR A 64 -12.97 -14.31 20.28
C THR A 64 -13.94 -13.19 19.95
N PHE A 65 -15.07 -13.13 20.66
CA PHE A 65 -16.03 -12.04 20.57
C PHE A 65 -15.41 -10.75 21.13
N GLN A 66 -15.39 -9.69 20.31
CA GLN A 66 -14.87 -8.39 20.69
C GLN A 66 -16.04 -7.46 21.09
N PRO A 67 -16.23 -7.13 22.38
CA PRO A 67 -17.40 -6.36 22.83
C PRO A 67 -17.54 -5.00 22.16
N GLU A 68 -16.44 -4.31 21.91
CA GLU A 68 -16.38 -2.99 21.29
C GLU A 68 -16.71 -3.03 19.80
N ALA A 69 -16.37 -4.12 19.09
CA ALA A 69 -16.81 -4.37 17.71
C ALA A 69 -18.21 -5.01 17.64
N GLY A 70 -18.65 -5.66 18.72
CA GLY A 70 -19.90 -6.42 18.80
C GLY A 70 -19.90 -7.71 17.99
N ILE A 71 -18.74 -8.24 17.58
CA ILE A 71 -18.64 -9.43 16.71
C ILE A 71 -17.25 -10.09 16.80
N ALA A 72 -17.15 -11.37 16.44
CA ALA A 72 -15.89 -12.08 16.20
C ALA A 72 -15.66 -12.23 14.68
N CYS A 73 -14.40 -12.31 14.23
CA CYS A 73 -14.08 -12.50 12.81
C CYS A 73 -14.70 -13.81 12.26
N ALA A 74 -14.63 -14.87 13.07
CA ALA A 74 -15.18 -16.20 12.78
C ALA A 74 -16.71 -16.22 12.58
N THR A 75 -17.44 -15.17 12.99
CA THR A 75 -18.88 -15.06 12.71
C THR A 75 -19.17 -14.90 11.22
N CYS A 76 -18.25 -14.29 10.46
CA CYS A 76 -18.45 -13.98 9.05
C CYS A 76 -17.50 -14.72 8.10
N HIS A 77 -16.34 -15.15 8.60
CA HIS A 77 -15.26 -15.72 7.80
C HIS A 77 -14.89 -17.13 8.26
N ARG A 78 -14.68 -18.02 7.28
CA ARG A 78 -14.13 -19.36 7.47
C ARG A 78 -12.62 -19.32 7.26
N VAL A 79 -11.87 -20.11 8.03
CA VAL A 79 -10.41 -20.24 7.88
C VAL A 79 -10.01 -21.59 7.28
N ASP A 80 -10.96 -22.53 7.24
CA ASP A 80 -10.82 -23.90 6.76
C ASP A 80 -11.43 -24.12 5.37
N SER A 81 -11.92 -23.05 4.73
CA SER A 81 -12.51 -23.08 3.40
C SER A 81 -12.41 -21.71 2.72
N ASP A 82 -12.35 -21.71 1.40
CA ASP A 82 -12.52 -20.53 0.54
C ASP A 82 -13.99 -20.19 0.26
N GLU A 83 -14.92 -21.05 0.66
CA GLU A 83 -16.36 -20.84 0.47
C GLU A 83 -16.88 -19.67 1.32
N ARG A 84 -17.89 -18.99 0.77
CA ARG A 84 -18.60 -17.90 1.43
C ARG A 84 -19.35 -18.41 2.67
N LEU A 85 -19.17 -17.72 3.81
CA LEU A 85 -20.09 -17.80 4.94
C LEU A 85 -21.02 -16.58 4.93
N ILE A 86 -20.47 -15.43 5.29
CA ILE A 86 -21.06 -14.10 5.07
C ILE A 86 -20.05 -13.28 4.27
N GLY A 87 -18.82 -13.22 4.77
CA GLY A 87 -17.64 -12.75 4.05
C GLY A 87 -16.98 -13.87 3.24
N PRO A 88 -15.89 -13.54 2.50
CA PRO A 88 -15.10 -14.52 1.79
C PRO A 88 -14.46 -15.54 2.74
N GLY A 89 -14.37 -16.79 2.30
CA GLY A 89 -13.50 -17.76 2.95
C GLY A 89 -12.04 -17.28 2.91
N LEU A 90 -11.29 -17.61 3.95
CA LEU A 90 -9.93 -17.12 4.21
C LEU A 90 -8.88 -18.24 4.16
N LEU A 91 -9.26 -19.46 3.80
CA LEU A 91 -8.28 -20.44 3.36
C LEU A 91 -7.45 -19.83 2.22
N THR A 92 -6.14 -20.06 2.20
CA THR A 92 -5.21 -19.48 1.21
C THR A 92 -5.22 -17.95 1.07
N VAL A 93 -5.77 -17.19 2.04
CA VAL A 93 -5.93 -15.73 1.89
C VAL A 93 -4.60 -15.02 1.63
N GLY A 94 -3.49 -15.51 2.18
CA GLY A 94 -2.16 -14.95 1.93
C GLY A 94 -1.77 -14.95 0.46
N GLU A 95 -2.12 -16.00 -0.30
CA GLU A 95 -1.81 -16.11 -1.73
C GLU A 95 -2.60 -15.10 -2.55
N ARG A 96 -3.91 -14.99 -2.26
CA ARG A 96 -4.79 -14.03 -2.95
C ARG A 96 -4.43 -12.59 -2.59
N ALA A 97 -4.15 -12.32 -1.32
CA ALA A 97 -3.80 -11.00 -0.81
C ALA A 97 -2.59 -10.38 -1.54
N ALA A 98 -1.58 -11.20 -1.87
CA ALA A 98 -0.36 -10.76 -2.56
C ALA A 98 -0.58 -10.17 -3.96
N THR A 99 -1.78 -10.31 -4.54
CA THR A 99 -2.08 -9.90 -5.92
C THR A 99 -3.26 -8.95 -6.04
N ARG A 100 -3.93 -8.61 -4.93
CA ARG A 100 -5.17 -7.78 -4.97
C ARG A 100 -4.91 -6.30 -5.21
N VAL A 101 -3.80 -5.78 -4.70
CA VAL A 101 -3.41 -4.37 -4.81
C VAL A 101 -1.92 -4.33 -5.13
N GLU A 102 -1.55 -3.73 -6.26
CA GLU A 102 -0.18 -3.77 -6.83
C GLU A 102 0.89 -3.24 -5.86
N ASP A 103 0.56 -2.22 -5.07
CA ASP A 103 1.49 -1.56 -4.15
C ASP A 103 1.42 -2.06 -2.70
N LEU A 104 0.69 -3.14 -2.41
CA LEU A 104 0.61 -3.73 -1.08
C LEU A 104 1.13 -5.16 -1.08
N THR A 105 1.97 -5.49 -0.09
CA THR A 105 2.26 -6.87 0.26
C THR A 105 1.00 -7.57 0.79
N ALA A 106 1.01 -8.91 0.83
CA ALA A 106 -0.10 -9.68 1.39
C ALA A 106 -0.45 -9.28 2.84
N GLY A 107 0.57 -9.07 3.68
CA GLY A 107 0.40 -8.65 5.06
C GLY A 107 -0.21 -7.25 5.18
N GLU A 108 0.27 -6.30 4.38
CA GLU A 108 -0.27 -4.93 4.35
C GLU A 108 -1.71 -4.90 3.86
N TYR A 109 -2.03 -5.68 2.81
CA TYR A 109 -3.40 -5.82 2.32
C TYR A 109 -4.33 -6.41 3.40
N ILE A 110 -3.90 -7.47 4.09
CA ILE A 110 -4.70 -8.09 5.16
C ILE A 110 -4.90 -7.10 6.31
N ARG A 111 -3.84 -6.40 6.74
CA ARG A 111 -3.92 -5.39 7.80
C ARG A 111 -4.87 -4.27 7.43
N GLN A 112 -4.75 -3.72 6.21
CA GLN A 112 -5.68 -2.73 5.68
C GLN A 112 -7.11 -3.26 5.66
N SER A 113 -7.34 -4.49 5.20
CA SER A 113 -8.68 -5.10 5.17
C SER A 113 -9.31 -5.21 6.56
N ILE A 114 -8.52 -5.31 7.63
CA ILE A 114 -9.02 -5.33 9.01
C ILE A 114 -9.36 -3.92 9.50
N ILE A 115 -8.49 -2.93 9.29
CA ILE A 115 -8.63 -1.59 9.89
C ILE A 115 -9.37 -0.57 9.00
N ASP A 116 -9.45 -0.86 7.71
CA ASP A 116 -10.14 -0.07 6.68
C ASP A 116 -10.75 -1.01 5.63
N PRO A 117 -11.75 -1.85 6.00
CA PRO A 117 -12.30 -2.87 5.11
C PRO A 117 -12.95 -2.33 3.83
N SER A 118 -13.28 -1.03 3.80
CA SER A 118 -13.87 -0.38 2.63
C SER A 118 -12.83 0.07 1.60
N ALA A 119 -11.53 0.05 1.94
CA ALA A 119 -10.45 0.41 1.02
C ALA A 119 -10.36 -0.55 -0.19
N TYR A 120 -10.73 -1.81 0.01
CA TYR A 120 -10.82 -2.80 -1.05
C TYR A 120 -11.99 -3.75 -0.78
N LEU A 121 -12.98 -3.76 -1.67
CA LEU A 121 -14.08 -4.71 -1.64
C LEU A 121 -13.81 -5.85 -2.63
N VAL A 122 -13.78 -7.08 -2.13
CA VAL A 122 -13.67 -8.27 -2.98
C VAL A 122 -14.91 -8.36 -3.87
N GLU A 123 -14.70 -8.64 -5.16
CA GLU A 123 -15.79 -8.77 -6.15
C GLU A 123 -16.91 -9.70 -5.65
N GLY A 124 -18.16 -9.26 -5.83
CA GLY A 124 -19.34 -9.97 -5.36
C GLY A 124 -19.63 -9.89 -3.86
N TYR A 125 -18.89 -9.10 -3.06
CA TYR A 125 -19.18 -8.83 -1.65
C TYR A 125 -19.64 -7.39 -1.39
N GLN A 126 -20.46 -7.21 -0.37
CA GLN A 126 -20.95 -5.91 0.08
C GLN A 126 -20.05 -5.32 1.17
N ASP A 127 -20.04 -4.00 1.32
CA ASP A 127 -19.32 -3.28 2.39
C ASP A 127 -19.99 -3.48 3.77
N MET A 128 -19.81 -4.68 4.34
CA MET A 128 -20.49 -5.11 5.58
C MET A 128 -19.53 -5.35 6.75
N MET A 129 -18.23 -5.42 6.51
CA MET A 129 -17.26 -5.68 7.59
C MET A 129 -17.16 -4.47 8.53
N THR A 130 -17.12 -4.74 9.83
CA THR A 130 -17.11 -3.70 10.87
C THR A 130 -15.87 -2.81 10.73
N LYS A 131 -16.06 -1.48 10.81
CA LYS A 131 -15.02 -0.46 10.52
C LYS A 131 -14.27 0.05 11.76
N ASN A 132 -14.54 -0.49 12.94
CA ASN A 132 -14.01 0.04 14.20
C ASN A 132 -12.84 -0.78 14.78
N PHE A 133 -12.37 -1.84 14.12
CA PHE A 133 -11.33 -2.73 14.63
C PHE A 133 -10.00 -2.03 14.99
N ARG A 134 -9.66 -0.92 14.32
CA ARG A 134 -8.50 -0.07 14.71
C ARG A 134 -8.58 0.48 16.15
N LYS A 135 -9.78 0.57 16.73
CA LYS A 135 -9.99 1.01 18.11
C LYS A 135 -10.12 -0.16 19.09
N VAL A 136 -10.25 -1.38 18.56
CA VAL A 136 -10.49 -2.60 19.33
C VAL A 136 -9.18 -3.32 19.59
N PHE A 137 -8.36 -3.47 18.55
CA PHE A 137 -7.09 -4.16 18.61
C PHE A 137 -5.93 -3.16 18.72
N THR A 138 -4.94 -3.54 19.52
CA THR A 138 -3.61 -2.95 19.53
C THR A 138 -2.84 -3.28 18.24
N ASP A 139 -1.73 -2.58 17.99
CA ASP A 139 -0.90 -2.88 16.81
C ASP A 139 -0.33 -4.31 16.85
N ASP A 140 0.09 -4.78 18.03
CA ASP A 140 0.60 -6.15 18.22
C ASP A 140 -0.48 -7.20 17.94
N GLU A 141 -1.71 -7.00 18.44
CA GLU A 141 -2.84 -7.91 18.17
C GLU A 141 -3.25 -7.92 16.70
N LEU A 142 -3.13 -6.78 16.01
CA LEU A 142 -3.33 -6.72 14.55
C LEU A 142 -2.25 -7.51 13.82
N ASP A 143 -1.00 -7.43 14.26
CA ASP A 143 0.10 -8.17 13.65
C ASP A 143 -0.02 -9.68 13.93
N ASP A 144 -0.52 -10.09 15.11
CA ASP A 144 -0.88 -11.47 15.43
C ASP A 144 -2.00 -12.00 14.51
N LEU A 145 -3.07 -11.22 14.30
CA LEU A 145 -4.15 -11.55 13.37
C LEU A 145 -3.62 -11.70 11.93
N VAL A 146 -2.74 -10.80 11.48
CA VAL A 146 -2.12 -10.87 10.16
C VAL A 146 -1.25 -12.12 10.06
N ALA A 147 -0.44 -12.43 11.07
CA ALA A 147 0.39 -13.64 11.11
C ALA A 147 -0.45 -14.91 11.02
N PHE A 148 -1.56 -14.98 11.76
CA PHE A 148 -2.51 -16.07 11.67
C PHE A 148 -3.08 -16.23 10.26
N LEU A 149 -3.60 -15.15 9.66
CA LEU A 149 -4.22 -15.21 8.34
C LEU A 149 -3.21 -15.56 7.22
N LEU A 150 -1.97 -15.09 7.32
CA LEU A 150 -0.90 -15.47 6.40
C LEU A 150 -0.49 -16.93 6.54
N SER A 151 -0.71 -17.55 7.70
CA SER A 151 -0.42 -18.97 7.94
C SER A 151 -1.47 -19.92 7.35
N LEU A 152 -2.61 -19.41 6.89
CA LEU A 152 -3.70 -20.22 6.34
C LEU A 152 -3.34 -20.72 4.93
N ALA A 153 -2.98 -22.00 4.83
CA ALA A 153 -2.71 -22.72 3.59
C ALA A 153 -3.41 -24.09 3.60
N GLU A 154 -3.70 -24.64 2.43
CA GLU A 154 -4.37 -25.95 2.25
C GLU A 154 -3.72 -27.09 3.06
N THR A 155 -2.41 -27.02 3.29
CA THR A 155 -1.65 -28.01 4.03
C THR A 155 -1.79 -27.92 5.56
N ASN A 156 -2.39 -26.84 6.07
CA ASN A 156 -2.51 -26.51 7.50
C ASN A 156 -3.90 -26.81 8.08
N LYS A 157 -4.53 -27.93 7.65
CA LYS A 157 -5.62 -28.57 8.41
C LYS A 157 -5.22 -28.63 9.90
N PRO A 158 -6.06 -28.20 10.85
CA PRO A 158 -5.61 -27.56 12.09
C PRO A 158 -4.76 -28.46 13.00
N LEU A 159 -3.95 -27.80 13.84
CA LEU A 159 -3.39 -28.36 15.07
C LEU A 159 -4.50 -28.91 15.99
#